data_AF-A0A257R4F7-F1
#
_entry.id   AF-A0A257R4F7-F1
#
_cell.length_a   1.000
_cell.length_b   1.000
_cell.length_c   1.000
_cell.angle_alpha   90.00
_cell.angle_beta   90.00
_cell.angle_gamma   90.00
#
_symmetry.space_group_name_H-M   'P 1'
#
loop_
_entity.id
_entity.type
_entity.pdbx_description
1 polymer ?
#
loop_
_entity_poly.entity_id
_entity_poly.type
_entity_poly.pdbx_seq_one_letter_code
_entity_poly.pdbx_strand_id
1 'polypeptide(L)'
;MGIDPEIGKRAVAREAAGLVAAGMRVGLGTGTTAALFIDALAARVRAEALDIACVATSEQTAAQAEALGLRLAPFDAALDLAVDGADEIEFGTLRLIKGAGGALLREKLVAQSARRFIVIADRRKLVSRLGTRARLPVEIVQHGAERTCARLAELGLAPALRIAAGTRFITDGGHHIADCTLPADIAPEALDSGLRTIAGVVETGFFLSGCAAAIIGDEHGAIRNFDGDPVSSAGLAPVAAMLRRLDLPKPVAPPRLAVMGVSASGKSTIGLLLADALGVPFCDGDDLHPQANRAKMHAGKQLDDEDRMPWLHRIAMRLAEWRRTGTGGVIVSSLLTRRYRDLVRGGAGPFTLVHLDGSRELLAARIAARRGHFMPASLLDSQLATLEPPAADEDPIVMNIDAPPFSIVRRIVAELARRQGG
;
A
#
# COMPACT_ATOMS: atom_id res chain seq x y z
N MET A 1 -4.17 32.85 -13.61
CA MET A 1 -4.28 32.67 -12.14
C MET A 1 -3.26 31.62 -11.74
N GLY A 2 -2.38 31.93 -10.79
CA GLY A 2 -1.37 30.99 -10.32
C GLY A 2 -2.02 29.81 -9.61
N ILE A 3 -1.50 28.61 -9.87
CA ILE A 3 -1.91 27.36 -9.23
C ILE A 3 -1.36 27.37 -7.80
N ASP A 4 -2.24 27.42 -6.78
CA ASP A 4 -1.84 27.40 -5.36
C ASP A 4 -1.93 25.98 -4.78
N PRO A 5 -0.79 25.28 -4.60
CA PRO A 5 -0.78 23.94 -4.03
C PRO A 5 -1.19 23.88 -2.56
N GLU A 6 -1.18 25.02 -1.84
CA GLU A 6 -1.57 25.06 -0.42
C GLU A 6 -3.06 24.76 -0.23
N ILE A 7 -3.91 25.06 -1.21
CA ILE A 7 -5.34 24.70 -1.17
C ILE A 7 -5.50 23.19 -1.07
N GLY A 8 -4.83 22.44 -1.97
CA GLY A 8 -4.86 20.99 -1.99
C GLY A 8 -4.29 20.37 -0.71
N LYS A 9 -3.16 20.89 -0.21
CA LYS A 9 -2.56 20.41 1.05
C LYS A 9 -3.49 20.61 2.26
N ARG A 10 -4.15 21.76 2.36
CA ARG A 10 -5.12 22.04 3.44
C ARG A 10 -6.35 21.14 3.36
N ALA A 11 -6.80 20.80 2.15
CA ALA A 11 -7.92 19.89 1.96
C ALA A 11 -7.58 18.48 2.46
N VAL A 12 -6.46 17.90 2.02
CA VAL A 12 -6.04 16.55 2.45
C VAL A 12 -5.70 16.48 3.94
N ALA A 13 -5.14 17.56 4.51
CA ALA A 13 -4.88 17.66 5.94
C ALA A 13 -6.17 17.55 6.78
N ARG A 14 -7.24 18.24 6.36
CA ARG A 14 -8.55 18.18 7.02
C ARG A 14 -9.18 16.79 6.88
N GLU A 15 -9.12 16.21 5.68
CA GLU A 15 -9.62 14.86 5.42
C GLU A 15 -8.92 13.82 6.32
N ALA A 16 -7.59 13.86 6.38
CA ALA A 16 -6.81 12.94 7.21
C ALA A 16 -7.06 13.15 8.71
N ALA A 17 -7.25 14.40 9.17
CA ALA A 17 -7.64 14.68 10.55
C ALA A 17 -9.01 14.05 10.90
N GLY A 18 -9.91 13.92 9.93
CA GLY A 18 -11.19 13.21 10.07
C GLY A 18 -11.06 11.71 10.36
N LEU A 19 -9.92 11.09 10.03
CA LEU A 19 -9.68 9.66 10.25
C LEU A 19 -9.33 9.31 11.70
N VAL A 20 -8.97 10.31 12.51
CA VAL A 20 -8.60 10.12 13.91
C VAL A 20 -9.85 9.94 14.76
N ALA A 21 -9.83 8.95 15.66
CA ALA A 21 -10.89 8.70 16.62
C ALA A 21 -10.36 8.79 18.06
N ALA A 22 -11.25 9.05 19.03
CA ALA A 22 -10.90 8.99 20.44
C ALA A 22 -10.30 7.63 20.82
N GLY A 23 -9.32 7.66 21.72
CA GLY A 23 -8.53 6.52 22.18
C GLY A 23 -7.39 6.10 21.24
N MET A 24 -7.23 6.73 20.07
CA MET A 24 -6.16 6.36 19.13
C MET A 24 -4.78 6.84 19.58
N ARG A 25 -3.76 6.03 19.28
CA ARG A 25 -2.35 6.44 19.22
C ARG A 25 -1.99 6.84 17.80
N VAL A 26 -1.59 8.09 17.60
CA VAL A 26 -1.42 8.71 16.27
C VAL A 26 0.03 9.11 16.02
N GLY A 27 0.62 8.58 14.95
CA GLY A 27 1.91 9.02 14.42
C GLY A 27 1.74 10.33 13.64
N LEU A 28 2.50 11.36 14.03
CA LEU A 28 2.54 12.67 13.41
C LEU A 28 3.76 12.76 12.50
N GLY A 29 3.51 12.85 11.19
CA GLY A 29 4.53 12.98 10.16
C GLY A 29 5.28 14.31 10.15
N THR A 30 6.27 14.44 9.26
CA THR A 30 7.12 15.62 9.15
C THR A 30 6.97 16.31 7.77
N GLY A 31 7.11 17.64 7.76
CA GLY A 31 7.11 18.46 6.54
C GLY A 31 5.84 19.29 6.36
N THR A 32 5.81 20.10 5.30
CA THR A 32 4.79 21.16 5.14
C THR A 32 3.34 20.66 5.11
N THR A 33 3.06 19.53 4.43
CA THR A 33 1.71 18.96 4.41
C THR A 33 1.34 18.31 5.74
N ALA A 34 2.29 17.65 6.41
CA ALA A 34 2.08 17.06 7.73
C ALA A 34 1.81 18.13 8.80
N ALA A 35 2.51 19.27 8.73
CA ALA A 35 2.28 20.42 9.60
C ALA A 35 0.82 20.91 9.53
N LEU A 36 0.24 20.99 8.32
CA LEU A 36 -1.16 21.36 8.14
C LEU A 36 -2.13 20.31 8.71
N PHE A 37 -1.77 19.02 8.64
CA PHE A 37 -2.54 17.96 9.30
C PHE A 37 -2.51 18.10 10.82
N ILE A 38 -1.35 18.41 11.40
CA ILE A 38 -1.21 18.64 12.85
C ILE A 38 -2.07 19.83 13.29
N ASP A 39 -2.06 20.94 12.53
CA ASP A 39 -2.91 22.10 12.78
C ASP A 39 -4.41 21.73 12.77
N ALA A 40 -4.84 20.99 11.74
CA ALA A 40 -6.22 20.54 11.60
C ALA A 40 -6.64 19.56 12.72
N LEU A 41 -5.74 18.63 13.07
CA LEU A 41 -5.96 17.67 14.15
C LEU A 41 -6.07 18.38 15.50
N ALA A 42 -5.18 19.32 15.80
CA ALA A 42 -5.22 20.06 17.06
C ALA A 42 -6.50 20.91 17.19
N ALA A 43 -6.94 21.55 16.11
CA ALA A 43 -8.22 22.26 16.08
C ALA A 43 -9.39 21.31 16.40
N ARG A 44 -9.39 20.12 15.82
CA ARG A 44 -10.42 19.10 16.03
C ARG A 44 -10.39 18.53 17.46
N VAL A 45 -9.22 18.20 17.98
CA VAL A 45 -9.03 17.71 19.35
C VAL A 45 -9.59 18.71 20.37
N ARG A 46 -9.36 20.02 20.17
CA ARG A 46 -9.94 21.05 21.04
C ARG A 46 -11.46 21.17 20.89
N ALA A 47 -11.97 21.13 19.66
CA ALA A 47 -13.40 21.29 19.39
C ALA A 47 -14.25 20.10 19.89
N GLU A 48 -13.72 18.88 19.76
CA GLU A 48 -14.43 17.63 20.07
C GLU A 48 -13.99 16.99 21.40
N ALA A 49 -13.02 17.59 22.10
CA ALA A 49 -12.40 17.03 23.31
C ALA A 49 -11.90 15.57 23.12
N LEU A 50 -11.27 15.29 21.97
CA LEU A 50 -10.78 13.96 21.65
C LEU A 50 -9.58 13.59 22.54
N ASP A 51 -9.71 12.51 23.30
CA ASP A 51 -8.57 11.91 24.00
C ASP A 51 -7.75 11.07 23.01
N ILE A 52 -6.57 11.57 22.64
CA ILE A 52 -5.59 10.87 21.79
C ILE A 52 -4.19 11.00 22.38
N ALA A 53 -3.31 10.10 21.96
CA ALA A 53 -1.88 10.17 22.25
C ALA A 53 -1.09 10.25 20.94
N CYS A 54 -0.12 11.16 20.86
CA CYS A 54 0.62 11.44 19.64
C CYS A 54 2.09 11.00 19.75
N VAL A 55 2.65 10.48 18.65
CA VAL A 55 4.08 10.18 18.52
C VAL A 55 4.63 10.95 17.32
N ALA A 56 5.60 11.83 17.55
CA ALA A 56 6.17 12.68 16.52
C ALA A 56 7.30 11.99 15.75
N THR A 57 7.41 12.23 14.43
CA THR A 57 8.50 11.72 13.61
C THR A 57 9.73 12.64 13.57
N SER A 58 9.68 13.82 14.18
CA SER A 58 10.84 14.71 14.34
C SER A 58 10.70 15.62 15.56
N GLU A 59 11.81 16.21 15.99
CA GLU A 59 11.82 17.25 17.04
C GLU A 59 11.02 18.47 16.61
N GLN A 60 11.09 18.86 15.33
CA GLN A 60 10.25 19.92 14.78
C GLN A 60 8.76 19.62 14.91
N THR A 61 8.36 18.38 14.60
CA THR A 61 6.97 17.92 14.70
C THR A 61 6.50 17.87 16.15
N ALA A 62 7.36 17.41 17.06
CA ALA A 62 7.08 17.39 18.50
C ALA A 62 6.82 18.81 19.02
N ALA A 63 7.71 19.76 18.70
CA ALA A 63 7.58 21.15 19.11
C ALA A 63 6.27 21.80 18.58
N GLN A 64 5.89 21.53 17.33
CA GLN A 64 4.62 22.01 16.77
C GLN A 64 3.42 21.40 17.52
N ALA A 65 3.44 20.09 17.75
CA ALA A 65 2.34 19.39 18.43
C ALA A 65 2.14 19.91 19.87
N GLU A 66 3.23 20.10 20.62
CA GLU A 66 3.21 20.66 21.97
C GLU A 66 2.67 22.09 21.99
N ALA A 67 3.14 22.95 21.08
CA ALA A 67 2.67 24.33 20.97
C ALA A 67 1.16 24.43 20.68
N LEU A 68 0.59 23.41 20.03
CA LEU A 68 -0.83 23.32 19.70
C LEU A 68 -1.67 22.59 20.78
N GLY A 69 -1.02 22.10 21.84
CA GLY A 69 -1.67 21.40 22.96
C GLY A 69 -2.01 19.94 22.68
N LEU A 70 -1.36 19.28 21.71
CA LEU A 70 -1.51 17.85 21.50
C LEU A 70 -0.68 17.06 22.53
N ARG A 71 -1.26 16.01 23.10
CA ARG A 71 -0.60 15.14 24.08
C ARG A 71 0.42 14.23 23.39
N LEU A 72 1.71 14.55 23.52
CA LEU A 72 2.78 13.65 23.11
C LEU A 72 2.92 12.47 24.08
N ALA A 73 3.27 11.31 23.55
CA ALA A 73 3.52 10.08 24.28
C ALA A 73 4.88 9.48 23.85
N PRO A 74 5.53 8.68 24.72
CA PRO A 74 6.70 7.92 24.34
C PRO A 74 6.39 6.96 23.20
N PHE A 75 7.40 6.66 22.39
CA PHE A 75 7.28 5.69 21.32
C PHE A 75 7.66 4.28 21.82
N ASP A 76 6.75 3.68 22.58
CA ASP A 76 6.93 2.41 23.29
C ASP A 76 5.90 1.33 22.91
N ALA A 77 4.97 1.66 22.02
CA ALA A 77 3.87 0.78 21.62
C ALA A 77 3.44 1.03 20.16
N ALA A 78 2.69 0.07 19.62
CA ALA A 78 2.07 0.17 18.30
C ALA A 78 1.10 1.37 18.21
N LEU A 79 0.96 1.90 17.00
CA LEU A 79 0.10 3.04 16.69
C LEU A 79 -1.13 2.57 15.91
N ASP A 80 -2.26 3.24 16.09
CA ASP A 80 -3.47 2.94 15.31
C ASP A 80 -3.41 3.54 13.91
N LEU A 81 -2.85 4.75 13.82
CA LEU A 81 -2.75 5.53 12.60
C LEU A 81 -1.42 6.28 12.58
N ALA A 82 -0.76 6.35 11.44
CA ALA A 82 0.27 7.34 11.15
C ALA A 82 -0.15 8.14 9.93
N VAL A 83 -0.01 9.46 9.97
CA VAL A 83 -0.27 10.34 8.83
C VAL A 83 0.98 11.14 8.53
N ASP A 84 1.44 11.08 7.29
CA ASP A 84 2.68 11.76 6.89
C ASP A 84 2.66 12.23 5.43
N GLY A 85 3.57 13.13 5.08
CA GLY A 85 3.81 13.54 3.70
C GLY A 85 4.74 12.59 2.93
N ALA A 86 4.88 12.85 1.64
CA ALA A 86 5.87 12.21 0.78
C ALA A 86 6.52 13.20 -0.19
N ASP A 87 7.75 12.87 -0.62
CA ASP A 87 8.48 13.62 -1.64
C ASP A 87 8.09 13.17 -3.05
N GLU A 88 7.87 11.87 -3.20
CA GLU A 88 7.23 11.25 -4.36
C GLU A 88 6.33 10.10 -3.95
N ILE A 89 5.30 9.89 -4.74
CA ILE A 89 4.33 8.80 -4.63
C ILE A 89 4.20 8.15 -6.00
N GLU A 90 4.66 6.91 -6.13
CA GLU A 90 4.53 6.14 -7.37
C GLU A 90 3.07 5.74 -7.57
N PHE A 91 2.50 6.17 -8.70
CA PHE A 91 1.13 5.86 -9.08
C PHE A 91 0.95 4.36 -9.30
N GLY A 92 -0.11 3.80 -8.73
CA GLY A 92 -0.49 2.38 -8.86
C GLY A 92 0.12 1.46 -7.81
N THR A 93 1.31 1.78 -7.27
CA THR A 93 1.99 0.94 -6.27
C THR A 93 2.01 1.58 -4.88
N LEU A 94 1.87 2.91 -4.81
CA LEU A 94 2.06 3.73 -3.60
C LEU A 94 3.41 3.50 -2.91
N ARG A 95 4.44 3.11 -3.67
CA ARG A 95 5.83 3.24 -3.21
C ARG A 95 6.17 4.71 -3.09
N LEU A 96 6.98 5.07 -2.10
CA LEU A 96 7.28 6.46 -1.80
C LEU A 96 8.79 6.71 -1.78
N ILE A 97 9.16 7.94 -2.11
CA ILE A 97 10.37 8.58 -1.60
C ILE A 97 9.96 9.57 -0.51
N LYS A 98 10.66 9.50 0.63
CA LYS A 98 10.53 10.40 1.78
C LYS A 98 11.92 10.82 2.27
N GLY A 99 11.96 11.81 3.15
CA GLY A 99 13.18 12.24 3.83
C GLY A 99 13.77 13.56 3.37
N ALA A 100 13.13 14.33 2.49
CA ALA A 100 13.58 15.69 2.18
C ALA A 100 13.61 16.58 3.42
N GLY A 101 12.70 16.36 4.39
CA GLY A 101 12.71 17.03 5.69
C GLY A 101 13.78 16.55 6.67
N GLY A 102 14.49 15.46 6.35
CA GLY A 102 15.59 14.94 7.17
C GLY A 102 15.19 14.01 8.32
N ALA A 103 13.93 13.58 8.36
CA ALA A 103 13.36 12.77 9.43
C ALA A 103 13.11 11.29 9.03
N LEU A 104 13.66 10.82 7.90
CA LEU A 104 13.28 9.55 7.26
C LEU A 104 13.32 8.33 8.18
N LEU A 105 14.30 8.26 9.10
CA LEU A 105 14.43 7.13 10.02
C LEU A 105 13.25 7.07 10.99
N ARG A 106 13.00 8.17 11.69
CA ARG A 106 11.88 8.28 12.64
C ARG A 106 10.53 8.17 11.93
N GLU A 107 10.39 8.77 10.75
CA GLU A 107 9.21 8.60 9.87
C GLU A 107 8.96 7.12 9.55
N LYS A 108 10.00 6.37 9.18
CA LYS A 108 9.87 4.95 8.83
C LYS A 108 9.51 4.09 10.03
N LEU A 109 10.13 4.33 11.18
CA LEU A 109 9.81 3.62 12.41
C LEU A 109 8.34 3.82 12.82
N VAL A 110 7.84 5.06 12.78
CA VAL A 110 6.43 5.39 13.07
C VAL A 110 5.50 4.77 12.04
N ALA A 111 5.79 4.90 10.75
CA ALA A 111 4.96 4.33 9.68
C ALA A 111 4.85 2.81 9.80
N GLN A 112 5.96 2.11 10.07
CA GLN A 112 5.98 0.64 10.22
C GLN A 112 5.33 0.16 11.51
N SER A 113 5.24 1.02 12.53
CA SER A 113 4.59 0.70 13.81
C SER A 113 3.10 1.03 13.84
N ALA A 114 2.57 1.65 12.78
CA ALA A 114 1.17 1.97 12.65
C ALA A 114 0.37 0.85 11.98
N ARG A 115 -0.82 0.56 12.53
CA ARG A 115 -1.79 -0.35 11.91
C ARG A 115 -2.28 0.18 10.56
N ARG A 116 -2.35 1.50 10.41
CA ARG A 116 -2.67 2.19 9.15
C ARG A 116 -1.69 3.34 8.96
N PHE A 117 -0.96 3.33 7.84
CA PHE A 117 -0.12 4.44 7.45
C PHE A 117 -0.75 5.14 6.23
N ILE A 118 -1.10 6.42 6.41
CA ILE A 118 -1.77 7.25 5.41
C ILE A 118 -0.81 8.33 4.95
N VAL A 119 -0.67 8.48 3.64
CA VAL A 119 0.13 9.53 3.03
C VAL A 119 -0.78 10.67 2.58
N ILE A 120 -0.40 11.90 2.88
CA ILE A 120 -1.10 13.11 2.42
C ILE A 120 -0.18 13.95 1.54
N ALA A 121 -0.66 14.36 0.37
CA ALA A 121 0.15 15.18 -0.53
C ALA A 121 -0.69 16.00 -1.51
N ASP A 122 -0.05 16.99 -2.14
CA ASP A 122 -0.60 17.62 -3.33
C ASP A 122 -0.27 16.80 -4.59
N ARG A 123 -1.06 17.00 -5.65
CA ARG A 123 -0.97 16.23 -6.91
C ARG A 123 0.43 16.22 -7.55
N ARG A 124 1.29 17.21 -7.30
CA ARG A 124 2.65 17.27 -7.88
C ARG A 124 3.57 16.19 -7.30
N LYS A 125 3.19 15.56 -6.18
CA LYS A 125 3.94 14.45 -5.59
C LYS A 125 3.68 13.11 -6.27
N LEU A 126 2.61 13.00 -7.08
CA LEU A 126 2.37 11.80 -7.89
C LEU A 126 3.34 11.73 -9.07
N VAL A 127 3.98 10.57 -9.22
CA VAL A 127 4.93 10.25 -10.30
C VAL A 127 4.60 8.89 -10.90
N SER A 128 4.97 8.68 -12.16
CA SER A 128 4.83 7.37 -12.82
C SER A 128 5.90 6.37 -12.41
N ARG A 129 7.02 6.86 -11.88
CA ARG A 129 8.15 6.08 -11.36
C ARG A 129 8.89 6.92 -10.31
N LEU A 130 9.39 6.26 -9.28
CA LEU A 130 10.28 6.88 -8.30
C LEU A 130 11.58 7.44 -8.94
N GLY A 131 12.10 8.50 -8.32
CA GLY A 131 13.36 9.16 -8.67
C GLY A 131 13.28 10.13 -9.86
N THR A 132 12.08 10.58 -10.24
CA THR A 132 11.90 11.44 -11.42
C THR A 132 11.91 12.94 -11.11
N ARG A 133 11.64 13.31 -9.86
CA ARG A 133 11.49 14.67 -9.34
C ARG A 133 12.24 14.86 -8.02
N ALA A 134 12.28 13.85 -7.16
CA ALA A 134 12.98 13.86 -5.89
C ALA A 134 14.24 13.01 -5.95
N ARG A 135 15.28 13.45 -5.23
CA ARG A 135 16.44 12.62 -4.89
C ARG A 135 16.04 11.67 -3.78
N LEU A 136 16.65 10.49 -3.73
CA LEU A 136 16.53 9.55 -2.62
C LEU A 136 17.44 9.98 -1.46
N PRO A 137 16.91 10.40 -0.32
CA PRO A 137 17.73 10.64 0.87
C PRO A 137 18.22 9.30 1.44
N VAL A 138 19.50 9.20 1.80
CA VAL A 138 20.06 8.04 2.50
C VAL A 138 20.71 8.54 3.79
N GLU A 139 20.18 8.14 4.93
CA GLU A 139 20.75 8.49 6.23
C GLU A 139 21.97 7.61 6.49
N ILE A 140 23.11 8.24 6.80
CA ILE A 140 24.40 7.59 6.94
C ILE A 140 25.11 8.09 8.21
N VAL A 141 25.86 7.20 8.86
CA VAL A 141 26.67 7.57 10.02
C VAL A 141 27.69 8.67 9.65
N GLN A 142 28.06 9.50 10.61
CA GLN A 142 29.01 10.60 10.36
C GLN A 142 30.42 10.09 10.05
N HIS A 143 30.85 9.02 10.72
CA HIS A 143 32.18 8.45 10.54
C HIS A 143 32.32 7.82 9.15
N GLY A 144 33.24 8.35 8.34
CA GLY A 144 33.49 7.83 7.00
C GLY A 144 32.38 8.14 5.98
N ALA A 145 31.57 9.18 6.22
CA ALA A 145 30.46 9.55 5.34
C ALA A 145 30.84 9.68 3.86
N GLU A 146 32.02 10.22 3.54
CA GLU A 146 32.54 10.33 2.17
C GLU A 146 32.82 8.96 1.55
N ARG A 147 33.30 8.00 2.34
CA ARG A 147 33.52 6.61 1.89
C ARG A 147 32.19 5.89 1.69
N THR A 148 31.20 6.13 2.56
CA THR A 148 29.84 5.62 2.35
C THR A 148 29.26 6.19 1.06
N CYS A 149 29.40 7.50 0.80
CA CYS A 149 29.01 8.10 -0.48
C CYS A 149 29.71 7.45 -1.68
N ALA A 150 31.01 7.14 -1.60
CA ALA A 150 31.69 6.43 -2.68
C ALA A 150 31.05 5.05 -2.96
N ARG A 151 30.67 4.29 -1.93
CA ARG A 151 29.97 2.99 -2.09
C ARG A 151 28.55 3.15 -2.64
N LEU A 152 27.84 4.22 -2.28
CA LEU A 152 26.55 4.54 -2.89
C LEU A 152 26.70 4.78 -4.40
N ALA A 153 27.78 5.44 -4.80
CA ALA A 153 28.07 5.69 -6.22
C ALA A 153 28.40 4.40 -7.00
N GLU A 154 29.02 3.40 -6.37
CA GLU A 154 29.26 2.07 -6.96
C GLU A 154 27.94 1.33 -7.30
N LEU A 155 26.84 1.64 -6.62
CA LEU A 155 25.49 1.15 -6.94
C LEU A 155 24.77 1.97 -8.02
N GLY A 156 25.49 2.86 -8.71
CA GLY A 156 24.94 3.68 -9.80
C GLY A 156 24.19 4.93 -9.35
N LEU A 157 24.32 5.34 -8.08
CA LEU A 157 23.74 6.57 -7.56
C LEU A 157 24.66 7.78 -7.77
N ALA A 158 24.11 8.99 -7.77
CA ALA A 158 24.88 10.23 -7.64
C ALA A 158 24.62 10.89 -6.27
N PRO A 159 25.38 10.49 -5.22
CA PRO A 159 25.19 10.99 -3.87
C PRO A 159 25.80 12.38 -3.70
N ALA A 160 25.11 13.25 -2.95
CA ALA A 160 25.70 14.46 -2.40
C ALA A 160 25.30 14.59 -0.92
N LEU A 161 26.27 14.86 -0.05
CA LEU A 161 25.97 15.15 1.36
C LEU A 161 25.09 16.40 1.46
N ARG A 162 24.00 16.28 2.21
CA ARG A 162 23.05 17.37 2.42
C ARG A 162 23.71 18.48 3.24
N ILE A 163 23.63 19.70 2.72
CA ILE A 163 24.11 20.92 3.39
C ILE A 163 22.91 21.77 3.79
N ALA A 164 22.88 22.21 5.05
CA ALA A 164 21.90 23.15 5.57
C ALA A 164 22.63 24.28 6.31
N ALA A 165 22.26 25.54 6.05
CA ALA A 165 22.93 26.71 6.64
C ALA A 165 24.47 26.71 6.53
N GLY A 166 25.01 26.17 5.42
CA GLY A 166 26.44 26.14 5.14
C GLY A 166 27.23 25.00 5.80
N THR A 167 26.59 24.16 6.61
CA THR A 167 27.22 22.99 7.25
C THR A 167 26.52 21.68 6.86
N ARG A 168 27.16 20.54 7.13
CA ARG A 168 26.53 19.23 6.89
C ARG A 168 25.29 19.11 7.76
N PHE A 169 24.18 18.75 7.14
CA PHE A 169 22.94 18.49 7.84
C PHE A 169 23.14 17.31 8.81
N ILE A 170 22.59 17.45 10.01
CA ILE A 170 22.58 16.41 11.04
C ILE A 170 21.11 16.09 11.34
N THR A 171 20.73 14.82 11.22
CA THR A 171 19.38 14.34 11.55
C THR A 171 19.16 14.38 13.06
N ASP A 172 17.90 14.29 13.51
CA ASP A 172 17.58 14.11 14.94
C ASP A 172 18.16 12.79 15.53
N GLY A 173 18.64 11.88 14.66
CA GLY A 173 19.37 10.67 15.04
C GLY A 173 20.89 10.86 15.17
N GLY A 174 21.40 12.06 14.89
CA GLY A 174 22.83 12.36 14.91
C GLY A 174 23.59 11.88 13.68
N HIS A 175 22.92 11.69 12.54
CA HIS A 175 23.52 11.16 11.31
C HIS A 175 23.59 12.21 10.20
N HIS A 176 24.36 11.95 9.14
CA HIS A 176 24.31 12.73 7.90
C HIS A 176 23.28 12.16 6.93
N ILE A 177 22.93 12.94 5.91
CA ILE A 177 22.13 12.47 4.78
C ILE A 177 22.93 12.63 3.49
N ALA A 178 22.99 11.58 2.69
CA ALA A 178 23.39 11.63 1.29
C ALA A 178 22.12 11.67 0.42
N ASP A 179 21.87 12.80 -0.22
CA ASP A 179 20.83 12.91 -1.24
C ASP A 179 21.33 12.26 -2.53
N CYS A 180 20.66 11.22 -3.00
CA CYS A 180 21.09 10.41 -4.13
C CYS A 180 20.19 10.64 -5.32
N THR A 181 20.74 11.10 -6.45
CA THR A 181 20.00 11.06 -7.72
C THR A 181 19.95 9.63 -8.21
N LEU A 182 18.75 9.17 -8.57
CA LEU A 182 18.49 7.81 -9.03
C LEU A 182 18.65 7.69 -10.55
N PRO A 183 19.18 6.57 -11.06
CA PRO A 183 19.15 6.29 -12.50
C PRO A 183 17.71 6.00 -12.96
N ALA A 184 17.50 5.97 -14.27
CA ALA A 184 16.15 5.79 -14.82
C ALA A 184 15.63 4.36 -14.63
N ASP A 185 16.48 3.36 -14.73
CA ASP A 185 16.16 1.94 -14.74
C ASP A 185 16.35 1.28 -13.37
N ILE A 186 15.82 1.90 -12.31
CA ILE A 186 15.89 1.29 -10.98
C ILE A 186 14.88 0.16 -10.80
N ALA A 187 15.31 -0.88 -10.09
CA ALA A 187 14.45 -1.81 -9.38
C ALA A 187 14.45 -1.40 -7.89
N PRO A 188 13.44 -0.65 -7.40
CA PRO A 188 13.49 -0.01 -6.08
C PRO A 188 13.78 -0.98 -4.93
N GLU A 189 13.17 -2.17 -4.94
CA GLU A 189 13.36 -3.20 -3.91
C GLU A 189 14.78 -3.74 -3.87
N ALA A 190 15.35 -4.05 -5.04
CA ALA A 190 16.71 -4.57 -5.14
C ALA A 190 17.72 -3.50 -4.72
N LEU A 191 17.50 -2.24 -5.14
CA LEU A 191 18.33 -1.11 -4.76
C LEU A 191 18.24 -0.84 -3.25
N ASP A 192 17.05 -0.78 -2.65
CA ASP A 192 16.87 -0.58 -1.20
C ASP A 192 17.58 -1.68 -0.40
N SER A 193 17.41 -2.95 -0.83
CA SER A 193 18.11 -4.07 -0.20
C SER A 193 19.63 -3.92 -0.29
N GLY A 194 20.15 -3.55 -1.46
CA GLY A 194 21.58 -3.32 -1.66
C GLY A 194 22.12 -2.20 -0.78
N LEU A 195 21.41 -1.06 -0.72
CA LEU A 195 21.78 0.09 0.11
C LEU A 195 21.87 -0.29 1.59
N ARG A 196 20.89 -1.04 2.11
CA ARG A 196 20.85 -1.50 3.50
C ARG A 196 22.00 -2.45 3.87
N THR A 197 22.69 -3.06 2.89
CA THR A 197 23.88 -3.89 3.18
C THR A 197 25.17 -3.08 3.41
N ILE A 198 25.18 -1.80 3.04
CA ILE A 198 26.37 -0.95 3.17
C ILE A 198 26.55 -0.57 4.64
N ALA A 199 27.63 -1.05 5.26
CA ALA A 199 28.05 -0.58 6.57
C ALA A 199 28.20 0.95 6.55
N GLY A 200 27.48 1.62 7.45
CA GLY A 200 27.41 3.08 7.53
C GLY A 200 26.12 3.68 6.95
N VAL A 201 25.33 2.92 6.18
CA VAL A 201 23.93 3.27 5.88
C VAL A 201 23.08 2.90 7.09
N VAL A 202 22.33 3.89 7.58
CA VAL A 202 21.40 3.72 8.70
C VAL A 202 20.02 3.36 8.16
N GLU A 203 19.51 4.15 7.21
CA GLU A 203 18.21 3.93 6.58
C GLU A 203 18.09 4.72 5.27
N THR A 204 17.14 4.36 4.42
CA THR A 204 16.90 5.00 3.11
C THR A 204 15.57 5.75 3.11
N GLY A 205 15.41 6.69 2.18
CA GLY A 205 14.16 7.38 1.92
C GLY A 205 13.11 6.53 1.19
N PHE A 206 13.40 5.26 0.89
CA PHE A 206 12.45 4.38 0.22
C PHE A 206 11.42 3.81 1.20
N PHE A 207 10.14 4.05 0.91
CA PHE A 207 9.01 3.43 1.60
C PHE A 207 8.25 2.61 0.55
N LEU A 208 8.77 1.41 0.29
CA LEU A 208 8.32 0.58 -0.84
C LEU A 208 7.08 -0.25 -0.54
N SER A 209 6.56 -0.16 0.68
CA SER A 209 5.40 -0.93 1.10
C SER A 209 4.78 -0.33 2.35
N GLY A 210 3.50 -0.64 2.54
CA GLY A 210 2.76 -0.30 3.74
C GLY A 210 2.10 1.06 3.81
N CYS A 211 2.16 1.83 2.73
CA CYS A 211 1.22 2.91 2.52
C CYS A 211 -0.18 2.32 2.32
N ALA A 212 -1.04 2.44 3.33
CA ALA A 212 -2.40 1.89 3.30
C ALA A 212 -3.33 2.71 2.39
N ALA A 213 -3.08 4.02 2.29
CA ALA A 213 -3.74 4.90 1.34
C ALA A 213 -2.96 6.20 1.16
N ALA A 214 -3.11 6.81 0.00
CA ALA A 214 -2.65 8.16 -0.29
C ALA A 214 -3.83 9.08 -0.58
N ILE A 215 -3.95 10.16 0.18
CA ILE A 215 -4.96 11.21 0.03
C ILE A 215 -4.30 12.38 -0.71
N ILE A 216 -4.75 12.64 -1.92
CA ILE A 216 -4.13 13.60 -2.85
C ILE A 216 -5.07 14.76 -3.12
N GLY A 217 -4.59 15.98 -2.87
CA GLY A 217 -5.31 17.22 -3.13
C GLY A 217 -4.85 17.87 -4.42
N ASP A 218 -5.79 18.36 -5.22
CA ASP A 218 -5.48 19.22 -6.36
C ASP A 218 -5.52 20.71 -6.00
N GLU A 219 -5.15 21.55 -6.96
CA GLU A 219 -5.11 23.00 -6.84
C GLU A 219 -6.46 23.68 -6.62
N HIS A 220 -7.56 22.96 -6.78
CA HIS A 220 -8.92 23.43 -6.52
C HIS A 220 -9.47 22.90 -5.18
N GLY A 221 -8.66 22.13 -4.45
CA GLY A 221 -9.05 21.52 -3.18
C GLY A 221 -9.87 20.24 -3.33
N ALA A 222 -10.02 19.70 -4.55
CA ALA A 222 -10.63 18.40 -4.72
C ALA A 222 -9.67 17.31 -4.26
N ILE A 223 -10.21 16.33 -3.54
CA ILE A 223 -9.46 15.24 -2.93
C ILE A 223 -9.70 13.95 -3.73
N ARG A 224 -8.62 13.18 -3.93
CA ARG A 224 -8.67 11.82 -4.44
C ARG A 224 -7.95 10.88 -3.49
N ASN A 225 -8.60 9.79 -3.16
CA ASN A 225 -8.02 8.72 -2.35
C ASN A 225 -7.53 7.61 -3.29
N PHE A 226 -6.30 7.19 -3.07
CA PHE A 226 -5.71 6.04 -3.70
C PHE A 226 -5.50 4.99 -2.62
N ASP A 227 -6.20 3.88 -2.74
CA ASP A 227 -6.05 2.78 -1.80
C ASP A 227 -4.76 2.05 -2.10
N GLY A 228 -3.95 1.86 -1.07
CA GLY A 228 -2.77 1.02 -1.13
C GLY A 228 -3.06 -0.34 -0.54
N ASP A 229 -2.01 -1.13 -0.35
CA ASP A 229 -2.13 -2.33 0.44
C ASP A 229 -2.48 -1.96 1.89
N PRO A 230 -3.63 -2.37 2.44
CA PRO A 230 -4.00 -2.10 3.84
C PRO A 230 -3.07 -2.82 4.83
N VAL A 231 -2.07 -3.54 4.31
CA VAL A 231 -1.07 -4.22 5.09
C VAL A 231 0.23 -3.45 4.95
N SER A 232 0.67 -2.83 6.06
CA SER A 232 2.10 -2.58 6.19
C SER A 232 2.82 -3.89 5.92
N SER A 233 3.83 -3.89 5.05
CA SER A 233 4.67 -5.08 4.84
C SER A 233 5.26 -5.59 6.15
N ALA A 234 5.27 -4.81 7.23
CA ALA A 234 5.54 -5.31 8.58
C ALA A 234 4.59 -6.45 9.01
N GLY A 235 3.36 -6.53 8.48
CA GLY A 235 2.41 -7.61 8.75
C GLY A 235 2.49 -8.84 7.81
N LEU A 236 2.92 -8.67 6.55
CA LEU A 236 3.00 -9.76 5.56
C LEU A 236 4.40 -10.18 5.17
N ALA A 237 5.43 -9.33 5.27
CA ALA A 237 6.80 -9.69 4.96
C ALA A 237 7.32 -10.84 5.84
N PRO A 238 7.00 -10.92 7.15
CA PRO A 238 7.31 -12.11 7.94
C PRO A 238 6.63 -13.38 7.39
N VAL A 239 5.38 -13.26 6.93
CA VAL A 239 4.59 -14.37 6.38
C VAL A 239 5.12 -14.79 5.01
N ALA A 240 5.43 -13.85 4.12
CA ALA A 240 6.01 -14.10 2.81
C ALA A 240 7.43 -14.69 2.93
N ALA A 241 8.27 -14.13 3.82
CA ALA A 241 9.58 -14.69 4.12
C ALA A 241 9.49 -16.10 4.73
N MET A 242 8.52 -16.36 5.61
CA MET A 242 8.24 -17.68 6.14
C MET A 242 7.79 -18.65 5.04
N LEU A 243 6.89 -18.23 4.13
CA LEU A 243 6.45 -19.03 3.00
C LEU A 243 7.60 -19.37 2.04
N ARG A 244 8.55 -18.45 1.82
CA ARG A 244 9.76 -18.72 1.00
C ARG A 244 10.73 -19.70 1.66
N ARG A 245 10.78 -19.75 3.00
CA ARG A 245 11.62 -20.70 3.76
C ARG A 245 11.03 -22.10 3.82
N LEU A 246 9.71 -22.20 3.68
CA LEU A 246 9.03 -23.47 3.55
C LEU A 246 9.18 -23.89 2.10
N ASP A 247 9.87 -25.01 1.87
CA ASP A 247 10.00 -25.60 0.53
C ASP A 247 8.64 -26.18 0.10
N LEU A 248 7.70 -25.29 -0.18
CA LEU A 248 6.34 -25.64 -0.56
C LEU A 248 6.40 -26.37 -1.90
N PRO A 249 5.63 -27.46 -2.08
CA PRO A 249 5.57 -28.16 -3.35
C PRO A 249 5.00 -27.20 -4.39
N LYS A 250 5.87 -26.68 -5.27
CA LYS A 250 5.45 -25.74 -6.30
C LYS A 250 4.90 -26.52 -7.50
N PRO A 251 3.86 -25.99 -8.18
CA PRO A 251 3.43 -26.53 -9.46
C PRO A 251 4.58 -26.52 -10.48
N VAL A 252 4.60 -27.51 -11.37
CA VAL A 252 5.63 -27.67 -12.41
C VAL A 252 5.59 -26.53 -13.43
N ALA A 253 4.38 -26.03 -13.74
CA ALA A 253 4.17 -24.90 -14.64
C ALA A 253 3.61 -23.69 -13.89
N PRO A 254 4.00 -22.45 -14.26
CA PRO A 254 3.45 -21.23 -13.67
C PRO A 254 1.92 -21.18 -13.77
N PRO A 255 1.19 -21.20 -12.64
CA PRO A 255 -0.26 -21.29 -12.66
C PRO A 255 -0.89 -19.94 -13.04
N ARG A 256 -2.11 -19.99 -13.59
CA ARG A 256 -2.96 -18.82 -13.82
C ARG A 256 -4.15 -18.92 -12.88
N LEU A 257 -4.19 -18.03 -11.89
CA LEU A 257 -5.15 -18.07 -10.80
C LEU A 257 -6.07 -16.86 -10.88
N ALA A 258 -7.38 -17.08 -10.73
CA ALA A 258 -8.34 -16.02 -10.43
C ALA A 258 -8.85 -16.21 -8.99
N VAL A 259 -8.47 -15.31 -8.08
CA VAL A 259 -8.86 -15.33 -6.67
C VAL A 259 -10.11 -14.48 -6.49
N MET A 260 -11.22 -15.14 -6.15
CA MET A 260 -12.54 -14.52 -6.02
C MET A 260 -13.11 -14.58 -4.60
N GLY A 261 -14.13 -13.76 -4.36
CA GLY A 261 -14.85 -13.66 -3.10
C GLY A 261 -15.40 -12.26 -2.88
N VAL A 262 -16.31 -12.11 -1.93
CA VAL A 262 -16.94 -10.81 -1.61
C VAL A 262 -15.97 -9.85 -0.92
N SER A 263 -16.38 -8.60 -0.71
CA SER A 263 -15.57 -7.62 0.03
C SER A 263 -15.20 -8.15 1.42
N ALA A 264 -14.02 -7.77 1.89
CA ALA A 264 -13.41 -8.26 3.14
C ALA A 264 -13.05 -9.76 3.23
N SER A 265 -13.19 -10.54 2.15
CA SER A 265 -12.72 -11.94 2.14
C SER A 265 -11.20 -12.09 2.17
N GLY A 266 -10.45 -11.01 1.88
CA GLY A 266 -8.98 -11.00 1.90
C GLY A 266 -8.32 -11.32 0.55
N LYS A 267 -9.05 -11.17 -0.57
CA LYS A 267 -8.54 -11.42 -1.94
C LYS A 267 -7.17 -10.82 -2.20
N SER A 268 -6.98 -9.51 -2.03
CA SER A 268 -5.69 -8.84 -2.31
C SER A 268 -4.56 -9.42 -1.46
N THR A 269 -4.81 -9.61 -0.15
CA THR A 269 -3.84 -10.26 0.77
C THR A 269 -3.44 -11.66 0.32
N ILE A 270 -4.40 -12.53 0.03
CA ILE A 270 -4.13 -13.91 -0.41
C ILE A 270 -3.49 -13.91 -1.80
N GLY A 271 -3.95 -13.07 -2.70
CA GLY A 271 -3.46 -12.97 -4.07
C GLY A 271 -2.00 -12.54 -4.13
N LEU A 272 -1.61 -11.54 -3.34
CA LEU A 272 -0.22 -11.09 -3.22
C LEU A 272 0.69 -12.17 -2.62
N LEU A 273 0.26 -12.81 -1.51
CA LEU A 273 1.02 -13.90 -0.90
C LEU A 273 1.18 -15.11 -1.85
N LEU A 274 0.13 -15.43 -2.63
CA LEU A 274 0.20 -16.50 -3.63
C LEU A 274 1.16 -16.14 -4.76
N ALA A 275 1.07 -14.92 -5.29
CA ALA A 275 1.95 -14.44 -6.35
C ALA A 275 3.42 -14.50 -5.93
N ASP A 276 3.72 -14.06 -4.70
CA ASP A 276 5.07 -14.14 -4.11
C ASP A 276 5.53 -15.59 -3.92
N ALA A 277 4.70 -16.45 -3.30
CA ALA A 277 5.04 -17.85 -3.05
C ALA A 277 5.30 -18.65 -4.35
N LEU A 278 4.56 -18.34 -5.41
CA LEU A 278 4.64 -18.99 -6.71
C LEU A 278 5.63 -18.35 -7.66
N GLY A 279 6.13 -17.14 -7.37
CA GLY A 279 7.04 -16.39 -8.24
C GLY A 279 6.39 -15.92 -9.54
N VAL A 280 5.12 -15.55 -9.51
CA VAL A 280 4.32 -15.12 -10.69
C VAL A 280 3.79 -13.70 -10.47
N PRO A 281 3.45 -12.94 -11.54
CA PRO A 281 2.93 -11.58 -11.39
C PRO A 281 1.56 -11.54 -10.68
N PHE A 282 1.33 -10.47 -9.92
CA PHE A 282 0.04 -10.12 -9.33
C PHE A 282 -0.69 -9.06 -10.16
N CYS A 283 -2.02 -9.11 -10.20
CA CYS A 283 -2.87 -8.08 -10.77
C CYS A 283 -4.12 -7.90 -9.90
N ASP A 284 -4.45 -6.67 -9.53
CA ASP A 284 -5.79 -6.38 -9.02
C ASP A 284 -6.75 -6.20 -10.20
N GLY A 285 -7.87 -6.94 -10.18
CA GLY A 285 -8.88 -6.88 -11.21
C GLY A 285 -9.59 -5.53 -11.22
N ASP A 286 -9.67 -4.84 -10.08
CA ASP A 286 -10.35 -3.55 -9.98
C ASP A 286 -9.58 -2.46 -10.77
N ASP A 287 -8.25 -2.59 -10.91
CA ASP A 287 -7.41 -1.70 -11.72
C ASP A 287 -7.75 -1.75 -13.22
N LEU A 288 -8.33 -2.86 -13.67
CA LEU A 288 -8.67 -3.08 -15.07
C LEU A 288 -9.97 -2.36 -15.47
N HIS A 289 -10.71 -1.76 -14.54
CA HIS A 289 -11.92 -1.02 -14.88
C HIS A 289 -11.64 0.13 -15.86
N PRO A 290 -12.48 0.34 -16.90
CA PRO A 290 -12.39 1.53 -17.73
C PRO A 290 -12.73 2.78 -16.91
N GLN A 291 -12.29 3.94 -17.38
CA GLN A 291 -12.50 5.21 -16.70
C GLN A 291 -13.99 5.50 -16.46
N ALA A 292 -14.87 5.10 -17.40
CA ALA A 292 -16.31 5.23 -17.25
C ALA A 292 -16.86 4.46 -16.03
N ASN A 293 -16.42 3.21 -15.82
CA ASN A 293 -16.83 2.41 -14.68
C ASN A 293 -16.32 3.01 -13.37
N ARG A 294 -15.04 3.42 -13.35
CA ARG A 294 -14.47 4.10 -12.18
C ARG A 294 -15.27 5.36 -11.83
N ALA A 295 -15.64 6.16 -12.83
CA ALA A 295 -16.47 7.36 -12.62
C ALA A 295 -17.88 7.03 -12.09
N LYS A 296 -18.55 6.00 -12.62
CA LYS A 296 -19.86 5.54 -12.11
C LYS A 296 -19.77 5.06 -10.65
N MET A 297 -18.80 4.20 -10.34
CA MET A 297 -18.58 3.71 -8.97
C MET A 297 -18.23 4.85 -8.00
N HIS A 298 -17.40 5.80 -8.44
CA HIS A 298 -17.03 6.98 -7.64
C HIS A 298 -18.21 7.94 -7.40
N ALA A 299 -19.23 7.91 -8.26
CA ALA A 299 -20.49 8.61 -8.08
C ALA A 299 -21.51 7.81 -7.24
N GLY A 300 -21.11 6.69 -6.65
CA GLY A 300 -21.99 5.81 -5.87
C GLY A 300 -23.02 5.04 -6.72
N LYS A 301 -22.89 5.08 -8.05
CA LYS A 301 -23.79 4.36 -8.96
C LYS A 301 -23.30 2.93 -9.13
N GLN A 302 -24.21 1.99 -8.93
CA GLN A 302 -23.94 0.59 -9.25
C GLN A 302 -23.72 0.47 -10.75
N LEU A 303 -22.68 -0.25 -11.14
CA LEU A 303 -22.51 -0.68 -12.52
C LEU A 303 -23.62 -1.69 -12.83
N ASP A 304 -24.04 -1.78 -14.08
CA ASP A 304 -24.87 -2.86 -14.61
C ASP A 304 -24.04 -3.91 -15.38
N ASP A 305 -24.71 -4.83 -16.05
CA ASP A 305 -24.07 -5.87 -16.82
C ASP A 305 -23.32 -5.34 -18.06
N GLU A 306 -23.87 -4.34 -18.73
CA GLU A 306 -23.26 -3.72 -19.91
C GLU A 306 -21.99 -2.95 -19.52
N ASP A 307 -22.06 -2.22 -18.40
CA ASP A 307 -20.91 -1.56 -17.80
C ASP A 307 -19.77 -2.52 -17.48
N ARG A 308 -20.09 -3.74 -17.00
CA ARG A 308 -19.06 -4.72 -16.61
C ARG A 308 -18.40 -5.42 -17.79
N MET A 309 -19.03 -5.46 -18.96
CA MET A 309 -18.49 -6.19 -20.11
C MET A 309 -17.07 -5.80 -20.51
N PRO A 310 -16.72 -4.49 -20.68
CA PRO A 310 -15.35 -4.10 -21.02
C PRO A 310 -14.32 -4.47 -19.95
N TRP A 311 -14.73 -4.48 -18.69
CA TRP A 311 -13.88 -4.86 -17.56
C TRP A 311 -13.62 -6.37 -17.53
N LEU A 312 -14.67 -7.19 -17.69
CA LEU A 312 -14.55 -8.65 -17.80
C LEU A 312 -13.68 -9.05 -19.00
N HIS A 313 -13.81 -8.34 -20.11
CA HIS A 313 -12.95 -8.56 -21.28
C HIS A 313 -11.47 -8.29 -20.96
N ARG A 314 -11.15 -7.22 -20.22
CA ARG A 314 -9.77 -6.92 -19.82
C ARG A 314 -9.19 -7.96 -18.85
N ILE A 315 -9.99 -8.47 -17.92
CA ILE A 315 -9.60 -9.61 -17.06
C ILE A 315 -9.26 -10.81 -17.93
N ALA A 316 -10.14 -11.14 -18.89
CA ALA A 316 -9.93 -12.26 -19.81
C ALA A 316 -8.64 -12.08 -20.65
N MET A 317 -8.41 -10.87 -21.18
CA MET A 317 -7.20 -10.55 -21.94
C MET A 317 -5.93 -10.71 -21.10
N ARG A 318 -5.94 -10.26 -19.83
CA ARG A 318 -4.77 -10.41 -18.95
C ARG A 318 -4.46 -11.89 -18.68
N LEU A 319 -5.48 -12.70 -18.41
CA LEU A 319 -5.30 -14.15 -18.22
C LEU A 319 -4.88 -14.87 -19.52
N ALA A 320 -5.38 -14.43 -20.68
CA ALA A 320 -4.98 -14.93 -21.99
C ALA A 320 -3.53 -14.55 -22.33
N GLU A 321 -3.11 -13.33 -21.99
CA GLU A 321 -1.73 -12.86 -22.14
C GLU A 321 -0.77 -13.75 -21.36
N TRP A 322 -1.03 -13.97 -20.07
CA TRP A 322 -0.22 -14.88 -19.24
C TRP A 322 -0.19 -16.33 -19.75
N ARG A 323 -1.26 -16.76 -20.42
CA ARG A 323 -1.29 -18.07 -21.08
C ARG A 323 -0.33 -18.10 -22.27
N ARG A 324 -0.42 -17.09 -23.12
CA ARG A 324 0.36 -16.97 -24.35
C ARG A 324 1.86 -16.81 -24.06
N THR A 325 2.22 -16.09 -23.00
CA THR A 325 3.61 -15.85 -22.59
C THR A 325 4.17 -16.95 -21.71
N GLY A 326 3.33 -17.81 -21.12
CA GLY A 326 3.74 -18.85 -20.18
C GLY A 326 4.18 -18.30 -18.81
N THR A 327 3.97 -17.01 -18.53
CA THR A 327 4.41 -16.38 -17.26
C THR A 327 3.59 -16.81 -16.05
N GLY A 328 2.37 -17.32 -16.27
CA GLY A 328 1.40 -17.46 -15.20
C GLY A 328 1.01 -16.12 -14.59
N GLY A 329 0.26 -16.15 -13.49
CA GLY A 329 -0.11 -14.95 -12.73
C GLY A 329 -1.29 -15.17 -11.80
N VAL A 330 -1.41 -14.29 -10.82
CA VAL A 330 -2.54 -14.25 -9.89
C VAL A 330 -3.32 -12.95 -10.12
N ILE A 331 -4.58 -13.08 -10.51
CA ILE A 331 -5.51 -11.95 -10.58
C ILE A 331 -6.55 -12.07 -9.47
N VAL A 332 -6.79 -11.00 -8.72
CA VAL A 332 -7.91 -10.93 -7.77
C VAL A 332 -9.08 -10.24 -8.43
N SER A 333 -10.30 -10.75 -8.28
CA SER A 333 -11.49 -10.09 -8.83
C SER A 333 -12.75 -10.62 -8.15
N SER A 334 -13.81 -9.82 -8.11
CA SER A 334 -15.06 -10.22 -7.46
C SER A 334 -15.68 -11.45 -8.13
N LEU A 335 -15.74 -11.51 -9.47
CA LEU A 335 -16.23 -12.65 -10.29
C LEU A 335 -17.40 -13.45 -9.66
N LEU A 336 -18.36 -12.71 -9.08
CA LEU A 336 -19.35 -13.28 -8.16
C LEU A 336 -20.38 -14.17 -8.85
N THR A 337 -20.68 -13.93 -10.12
CA THR A 337 -21.66 -14.70 -10.89
C THR A 337 -20.96 -15.72 -11.80
N ARG A 338 -21.58 -16.89 -11.99
CA ARG A 338 -21.14 -17.92 -12.93
C ARG A 338 -21.06 -17.36 -14.35
N ARG A 339 -22.03 -16.53 -14.75
CA ARG A 339 -22.04 -15.86 -16.05
C ARG A 339 -20.75 -15.07 -16.32
N TYR A 340 -20.26 -14.32 -15.32
CA TYR A 340 -19.01 -13.56 -15.48
C TYR A 340 -17.80 -14.48 -15.55
N ARG A 341 -17.77 -15.56 -14.75
CA ARG A 341 -16.70 -16.55 -14.78
C ARG A 341 -16.63 -17.27 -16.14
N ASP A 342 -17.77 -17.63 -16.70
CA ASP A 342 -17.88 -18.26 -18.01
C ASP A 342 -17.41 -17.31 -19.13
N LEU A 343 -17.80 -16.03 -19.08
CA LEU A 343 -17.32 -15.01 -20.03
C LEU A 343 -15.80 -14.86 -19.98
N VAL A 344 -15.24 -14.75 -18.77
CA VAL A 344 -13.79 -14.63 -18.59
C VAL A 344 -13.08 -15.89 -19.06
N ARG A 345 -13.60 -17.09 -18.74
CA ARG A 345 -13.06 -18.38 -19.16
C ARG A 345 -13.11 -18.56 -20.68
N GLY A 346 -14.16 -18.09 -21.33
CA GLY A 346 -14.30 -18.08 -22.78
C GLY A 346 -13.20 -17.29 -23.49
N GLY A 347 -12.81 -16.12 -22.94
CA GLY A 347 -11.74 -15.29 -23.51
C GLY A 347 -10.31 -15.67 -23.06
N ALA A 348 -10.16 -16.15 -21.82
CA ALA A 348 -8.86 -16.48 -21.21
C ALA A 348 -8.36 -17.90 -21.54
N GLY A 349 -9.28 -18.81 -21.87
CA GLY A 349 -9.05 -20.24 -21.78
C GLY A 349 -8.98 -20.74 -20.33
N PRO A 350 -8.48 -21.96 -20.08
CA PRO A 350 -8.53 -22.59 -18.76
C PRO A 350 -7.67 -21.80 -17.77
N PHE A 351 -8.19 -21.52 -16.58
CA PHE A 351 -7.46 -20.97 -15.43
C PHE A 351 -8.05 -21.58 -14.16
N THR A 352 -7.28 -21.61 -13.06
CA THR A 352 -7.76 -22.15 -11.79
C THR A 352 -8.48 -21.04 -11.02
N LEU A 353 -9.72 -21.32 -10.61
CA LEU A 353 -10.50 -20.44 -9.76
C LEU A 353 -10.21 -20.75 -8.29
N VAL A 354 -9.90 -19.73 -7.50
CA VAL A 354 -9.75 -19.83 -6.04
C VAL A 354 -10.88 -19.04 -5.39
N HIS A 355 -11.78 -19.70 -4.67
CA HIS A 355 -12.87 -19.03 -3.97
C HIS A 355 -12.54 -18.87 -2.48
N LEU A 356 -12.47 -17.63 -2.02
CA LEU A 356 -12.33 -17.29 -0.61
C LEU A 356 -13.72 -17.18 0.01
N ASP A 357 -14.13 -18.26 0.66
CA ASP A 357 -15.45 -18.43 1.25
C ASP A 357 -15.45 -18.06 2.74
N GLY A 358 -16.48 -17.36 3.20
CA GLY A 358 -16.54 -16.89 4.58
C GLY A 358 -17.95 -16.54 5.02
N SER A 359 -18.21 -16.72 6.32
CA SER A 359 -19.50 -16.37 6.92
C SER A 359 -19.75 -14.87 6.85
N ARG A 360 -21.04 -14.50 6.73
CA ARG A 360 -21.46 -13.10 6.77
C ARG A 360 -20.97 -12.41 8.03
N GLU A 361 -21.01 -13.10 9.17
CA GLU A 361 -20.59 -12.61 10.47
C GLU A 361 -19.11 -12.24 10.47
N LEU A 362 -18.24 -13.12 9.94
CA LEU A 362 -16.81 -12.86 9.86
C LEU A 362 -16.51 -11.71 8.90
N LEU A 363 -17.15 -11.69 7.73
CA LEU A 363 -16.97 -10.64 6.74
C LEU A 363 -17.41 -9.28 7.29
N ALA A 364 -18.57 -9.21 7.94
CA ALA A 364 -19.07 -8.01 8.59
C ALA A 364 -18.14 -7.56 9.73
N ALA A 365 -17.65 -8.49 10.56
CA ALA A 365 -16.68 -8.19 11.61
C ALA A 365 -15.38 -7.62 11.03
N ARG A 366 -14.88 -8.17 9.91
CA ARG A 366 -13.71 -7.66 9.20
C ARG A 366 -13.95 -6.27 8.59
N ILE A 367 -15.13 -6.01 8.03
CA ILE A 367 -15.50 -4.68 7.52
C ILE A 367 -15.61 -3.69 8.68
N ALA A 368 -16.27 -4.04 9.78
CA ALA A 368 -16.40 -3.19 10.97
C ALA A 368 -15.04 -2.88 11.61
N ALA A 369 -14.11 -3.84 11.57
CA ALA A 369 -12.73 -3.65 12.04
C ALA A 369 -11.89 -2.75 11.09
N ARG A 370 -12.27 -2.60 9.82
CA ARG A 370 -11.66 -1.66 8.87
C ARG A 370 -12.18 -0.24 9.13
N ARG A 371 -11.61 0.45 10.12
CA ARG A 371 -11.83 1.91 10.26
C ARG A 371 -11.21 2.59 9.04
N GLY A 372 -11.98 3.36 8.25
CA GLY A 372 -11.43 4.26 7.21
C GLY A 372 -12.00 4.20 5.79
N HIS A 373 -12.89 3.27 5.46
CA HIS A 373 -13.72 3.36 4.26
C HIS A 373 -15.17 3.12 4.66
N PHE A 374 -16.06 4.05 4.32
CA PHE A 374 -17.50 3.84 4.42
C PHE A 374 -17.91 2.82 3.34
N MET A 375 -17.67 1.52 3.58
CA MET A 375 -18.38 0.45 2.89
C MET A 375 -19.65 0.20 3.69
N PRO A 376 -20.82 0.70 3.25
CA PRO A 376 -22.05 0.48 3.99
C PRO A 376 -22.35 -1.01 4.05
N ALA A 377 -22.94 -1.49 5.16
CA ALA A 377 -23.33 -2.89 5.31
C ALA A 377 -24.17 -3.40 4.12
N SER A 378 -24.94 -2.50 3.50
CA SER A 378 -25.72 -2.75 2.28
C SER A 378 -24.90 -3.24 1.09
N LEU A 379 -23.61 -2.88 0.97
CA LEU A 379 -22.75 -3.36 -0.11
C LEU A 379 -22.26 -4.79 0.13
N LEU A 380 -21.98 -5.16 1.39
CA LEU A 380 -21.68 -6.55 1.75
C LEU A 380 -22.90 -7.44 1.47
N ASP A 381 -24.07 -7.02 1.94
CA ASP A 381 -25.32 -7.75 1.74
C ASP A 381 -25.65 -7.88 0.25
N SER A 382 -25.44 -6.82 -0.55
CA SER A 382 -25.56 -6.87 -2.01
C SER A 382 -24.61 -7.88 -2.65
N GLN A 383 -23.33 -7.91 -2.25
CA GLN A 383 -22.37 -8.84 -2.83
C GLN A 383 -22.63 -10.29 -2.44
N LEU A 384 -23.08 -10.54 -1.20
CA LEU A 384 -23.51 -11.87 -0.76
C LEU A 384 -24.75 -12.33 -1.54
N ALA A 385 -25.69 -11.43 -1.82
CA ALA A 385 -26.86 -11.74 -2.65
C ALA A 385 -26.50 -11.99 -4.13
N THR A 386 -25.45 -11.34 -4.64
CA THR A 386 -24.94 -11.56 -6.01
C THR A 386 -24.03 -12.79 -6.12
N LEU A 387 -23.45 -13.28 -5.03
CA LEU A 387 -22.53 -14.41 -5.05
C LEU A 387 -23.27 -15.69 -5.47
N GLU A 388 -22.89 -16.23 -6.60
CA GLU A 388 -23.20 -17.59 -7.05
C GLU A 388 -21.97 -18.45 -6.77
N PRO A 389 -21.94 -19.24 -5.68
CA PRO A 389 -20.79 -20.05 -5.32
C PRO A 389 -20.35 -20.94 -6.49
N PRO A 390 -19.03 -21.06 -6.77
CA PRO A 390 -18.57 -21.89 -7.88
C PRO A 390 -19.00 -23.34 -7.73
N ALA A 391 -19.54 -23.90 -8.81
CA ALA A 391 -19.99 -25.29 -8.85
C ALA A 391 -18.82 -26.26 -9.09
N ALA A 392 -19.03 -27.55 -8.84
CA ALA A 392 -17.98 -28.57 -8.95
C ALA A 392 -17.39 -28.69 -10.37
N ASP A 393 -18.19 -28.42 -11.40
CA ASP A 393 -17.78 -28.41 -12.80
C ASP A 393 -16.87 -27.22 -13.17
N GLU A 394 -16.81 -26.21 -12.31
CA GLU A 394 -15.86 -25.10 -12.44
C GLU A 394 -14.49 -25.42 -11.82
N ASP A 395 -14.33 -26.60 -11.20
CA ASP A 395 -13.15 -27.10 -10.50
C ASP A 395 -12.47 -26.06 -9.57
N PRO A 396 -13.21 -25.39 -8.66
CA PRO A 396 -12.65 -24.36 -7.80
C PRO A 396 -11.73 -24.95 -6.73
N ILE A 397 -10.77 -24.15 -6.27
CA ILE A 397 -10.10 -24.32 -4.98
C ILE A 397 -10.85 -23.45 -3.98
N VAL A 398 -11.69 -24.05 -3.13
CA VAL A 398 -12.46 -23.31 -2.12
C VAL A 398 -11.69 -23.27 -0.80
N MET A 399 -11.51 -22.08 -0.24
CA MET A 399 -10.78 -21.85 1.01
C MET A 399 -11.64 -21.07 1.99
N ASN A 400 -11.89 -21.68 3.16
CA ASN A 400 -12.53 -20.99 4.27
C ASN A 400 -11.56 -19.92 4.83
N ILE A 401 -12.03 -18.67 4.87
CA ILE A 401 -11.27 -17.51 5.32
C ILE A 401 -11.13 -17.41 6.85
N ASP A 402 -11.77 -18.27 7.64
CA ASP A 402 -11.57 -18.40 9.09
C ASP A 402 -10.10 -18.72 9.42
N ALA A 403 -9.41 -19.40 8.49
CA ALA A 403 -8.01 -19.73 8.63
C ALA A 403 -7.10 -18.49 8.46
N PRO A 404 -5.93 -18.44 9.13
CA PRO A 404 -4.94 -17.40 8.89
C PRO A 404 -4.47 -17.39 7.42
N PRO A 405 -4.13 -16.21 6.84
CA PRO A 405 -3.72 -16.09 5.44
C PRO A 405 -2.60 -17.05 5.02
N PHE A 406 -1.61 -17.24 5.89
CA PHE A 406 -0.53 -18.21 5.71
C PHE A 406 -1.04 -19.64 5.42
N SER A 407 -2.01 -20.10 6.20
CA SER A 407 -2.55 -21.47 6.07
C SER A 407 -3.36 -21.63 4.79
N ILE A 408 -4.09 -20.59 4.39
CA ILE A 408 -4.84 -20.54 3.13
C ILE A 408 -3.88 -20.66 1.96
N VAL A 409 -2.83 -19.83 1.91
CA VAL A 409 -1.82 -19.84 0.84
C VAL A 409 -1.13 -21.21 0.76
N ARG A 410 -0.70 -21.77 1.88
CA ARG A 410 -0.06 -23.09 1.93
C ARG A 410 -0.96 -24.18 1.35
N ARG A 411 -2.25 -24.18 1.68
CA ARG A 411 -3.22 -25.17 1.19
C ARG A 411 -3.47 -25.02 -0.31
N ILE A 412 -3.59 -23.78 -0.80
CA ILE A 412 -3.75 -23.51 -2.23
C ILE A 412 -2.51 -23.99 -3.02
N VAL A 413 -1.30 -23.69 -2.55
CA VAL A 413 -0.07 -24.12 -3.24
C VAL A 413 0.04 -25.65 -3.27
N ALA A 414 -0.24 -26.33 -2.16
CA ALA A 414 -0.26 -27.79 -2.10
C ALA A 414 -1.31 -28.41 -3.05
N GLU A 415 -2.49 -27.79 -3.11
CA GLU A 415 -3.57 -28.20 -4.01
C GLU A 415 -3.16 -28.07 -5.48
N LEU A 416 -2.53 -26.95 -5.85
CA LEU A 416 -2.04 -26.71 -7.21
C LEU A 416 -0.98 -27.74 -7.62
N ALA A 417 -0.04 -28.06 -6.74
CA ALA A 417 0.98 -29.07 -7.02
C ALA A 417 0.36 -30.46 -7.21
N ARG A 418 -0.61 -30.83 -6.37
CA ARG A 418 -1.35 -32.10 -6.48
C ARG A 418 -2.09 -32.23 -7.82
N ARG A 419 -2.70 -31.14 -8.30
CA ARG A 419 -3.42 -31.13 -9.58
C ARG A 419 -2.52 -31.25 -10.81
N GLN A 420 -1.23 -30.89 -10.70
CA GLN A 420 -0.27 -30.97 -11.81
C GLN A 420 0.65 -32.20 -11.74
N GLY A 421 0.78 -32.84 -10.58
CA GLY A 421 1.60 -34.04 -10.37
C GLY A 421 0.82 -35.37 -10.40
N GLY A 422 -0.44 -35.34 -10.84
CA GLY A 422 -1.32 -36.50 -10.98
C GLY A 422 -1.46 -36.98 -12.42
#